data_AF-A0A9X2G9M3-F1
#
_entry.id   AF-A0A9X2G9M3-F1
#
_cell.length_a   1.000
_cell.length_b   1.000
_cell.length_c   1.000
_cell.angle_alpha   90.00
_cell.angle_beta   90.00
_cell.angle_gamma   90.00
#
_symmetry.space_group_name_H-M   'P 1'
#
loop_
_entity.id
_entity.type
_entity.pdbx_description
1 polymer ?
#
loop_
_entity_poly.entity_id
_entity_poly.type
_entity_poly.pdbx_seq_one_letter_code
_entity_poly.pdbx_strand_id
1 'polypeptide(L)'
;MGQAPALYGDAMVQLHSRRGFLRRLREGDRVIATVRDAWERPIRSLMHELGVPDDRFDETLFLYNALFDPREVLDLIDSGLSQEEALRHLTDAFYGAIRAHA
;
A
#
# COMPACT_ATOMS: atom_id res chain seq x y z
N MET A 1 20.69 -17.65 -19.93
CA MET A 1 19.24 -17.36 -19.87
C MET A 1 18.83 -17.43 -18.41
N GLY A 2 18.54 -16.25 -17.83
CA GLY A 2 18.48 -16.03 -16.38
C GLY A 2 17.28 -16.71 -15.71
N GLN A 3 17.53 -17.27 -14.53
CA GLN A 3 16.53 -17.80 -13.61
C GLN A 3 16.05 -16.74 -12.61
N ALA A 4 14.79 -16.93 -12.22
CA ALA A 4 14.11 -16.57 -10.96
C ALA A 4 13.63 -15.12 -10.75
N PRO A 5 12.33 -14.85 -11.00
CA PRO A 5 11.58 -13.79 -10.32
C PRO A 5 10.71 -14.32 -9.15
N ALA A 6 10.40 -15.61 -9.07
CA ALA A 6 9.43 -16.13 -8.10
C ALA A 6 9.97 -16.23 -6.65
N LEU A 7 11.22 -16.67 -6.48
CA LEU A 7 11.79 -16.89 -5.13
C LEU A 7 11.95 -15.60 -4.30
N TYR A 8 12.04 -14.44 -4.95
CA TYR A 8 12.17 -13.15 -4.25
C TYR A 8 10.84 -12.67 -3.66
N GLY A 9 9.71 -13.00 -4.30
CA GLY A 9 8.37 -12.66 -3.82
C GLY A 9 8.09 -13.30 -2.47
N ASP A 10 8.23 -14.63 -2.39
CA ASP A 10 7.94 -15.40 -1.16
C ASP A 10 8.94 -15.12 -0.03
N ALA A 11 10.22 -14.88 -0.36
CA ALA A 11 11.24 -14.59 0.65
C ALA A 11 11.06 -13.19 1.28
N MET A 12 10.59 -12.21 0.51
CA MET A 12 10.26 -10.88 1.03
C MET A 12 9.01 -10.87 1.91
N VAL A 13 8.14 -11.87 1.75
CA VAL A 13 6.99 -12.15 2.62
C VAL A 13 7.41 -12.68 4.00
N GLN A 14 8.68 -12.77 4.38
CA GLN A 14 9.04 -13.28 5.72
C GLN A 14 9.73 -12.29 6.68
N LEU A 15 10.06 -11.07 6.25
CA LEU A 15 10.72 -10.10 7.13
C LEU A 15 9.81 -8.92 7.52
N HIS A 16 8.95 -9.14 8.51
CA HIS A 16 8.20 -8.04 9.13
C HIS A 16 9.11 -7.24 10.09
N SER A 17 9.20 -5.94 9.85
CA SER A 17 9.81 -5.03 10.83
C SER A 17 8.99 -5.03 12.12
N ARG A 18 9.67 -5.05 13.27
CA ARG A 18 9.02 -4.88 14.59
C ARG A 18 8.48 -3.45 14.80
N ARG A 19 8.83 -2.50 13.93
CA ARG A 19 8.35 -1.12 13.98
C ARG A 19 7.24 -0.92 12.95
N GLY A 20 6.14 -0.29 13.35
CA GLY A 20 5.02 0.01 12.46
C GLY A 20 5.37 1.03 11.36
N PHE A 21 4.57 1.04 10.30
CA PHE A 21 4.76 1.85 9.09
C PHE A 21 4.97 3.35 9.40
N LEU A 22 4.02 3.98 10.10
CA LEU A 22 4.08 5.42 10.40
C LEU A 22 5.32 5.81 11.22
N ARG A 23 5.77 4.93 12.12
CA ARG A 23 7.00 5.16 12.88
C ARG A 23 8.21 5.15 11.96
N ARG A 24 8.31 4.16 11.07
CA ARG A 24 9.40 4.02 10.10
C ARG A 24 9.40 5.16 9.09
N LEU A 25 8.23 5.63 8.66
CA LEU A 25 8.07 6.80 7.80
C LEU A 25 8.67 8.05 8.46
N ARG A 26 8.28 8.34 9.72
CA ARG A 26 8.82 9.47 10.49
C ARG A 26 10.32 9.36 10.77
N GLU A 27 10.82 8.15 10.99
CA GLU A 27 12.25 7.89 11.22
C GLU A 27 13.08 7.88 9.92
N GLY A 28 12.46 8.05 8.74
CA GLY A 28 13.17 8.08 7.46
C GLY A 28 13.78 6.73 7.06
N ASP A 29 13.12 5.62 7.43
CA ASP A 29 13.53 4.28 7.01
C ASP A 29 13.61 4.22 5.47
N ARG A 30 14.76 3.80 4.94
CA ARG A 30 15.04 3.85 3.48
C ARG A 30 14.00 3.12 2.65
N VAL A 31 13.48 1.98 3.12
CA VAL A 31 12.48 1.20 2.38
C VAL A 31 11.16 1.96 2.34
N ILE A 32 10.73 2.52 3.47
CA ILE A 32 9.48 3.27 3.55
C ILE A 32 9.59 4.60 2.81
N ALA A 33 10.77 5.23 2.81
CA ALA A 33 11.05 6.43 2.01
C ALA A 33 10.87 6.15 0.51
N THR A 34 11.35 5.01 -0.01
CA THR A 34 11.11 4.62 -1.42
C THR A 34 9.64 4.46 -1.74
N VAL A 35 8.85 3.84 -0.84
CA VAL A 35 7.40 3.73 -1.00
C VAL A 35 6.75 5.11 -1.03
N ARG A 36 7.12 5.99 -0.08
CA ARG A 36 6.64 7.37 -0.04
C ARG A 36 6.96 8.09 -1.36
N ASP A 37 8.20 8.08 -1.82
CA ASP A 37 8.62 8.81 -3.02
C ASP A 37 7.86 8.34 -4.27
N ALA A 38 7.62 7.04 -4.38
CA ALA A 38 6.86 6.47 -5.49
C ALA A 38 5.38 6.88 -5.49
N TRP A 39 4.77 7.00 -4.30
CA TRP A 39 3.33 7.17 -4.15
C TRP A 39 2.88 8.56 -3.71
N GLU A 40 3.81 9.44 -3.34
CA GLU A 40 3.46 10.77 -2.81
C GLU A 40 2.64 11.57 -3.81
N ARG A 41 3.10 11.67 -5.06
CA ARG A 41 2.37 12.43 -6.08
C ARG A 41 1.00 11.81 -6.40
N PRO A 42 0.87 10.51 -6.74
CA PRO A 42 -0.44 9.90 -7.01
C PRO A 42 -1.44 10.05 -5.86
N ILE A 43 -0.99 9.83 -4.62
CA ILE A 43 -1.88 9.91 -3.45
C ILE A 43 -2.30 11.35 -3.18
N ARG A 44 -1.39 12.33 -3.25
CA ARG A 44 -1.76 13.74 -3.09
C ARG A 44 -2.73 14.22 -4.17
N SER A 45 -2.54 13.79 -5.42
CA SER A 45 -3.48 14.09 -6.51
C SER A 45 -4.88 13.53 -6.21
N LEU A 46 -4.95 12.28 -5.77
CA LEU A 46 -6.20 11.65 -5.36
C LEU A 46 -6.86 12.36 -4.17
N MET A 47 -6.09 12.69 -3.13
CA MET A 47 -6.59 13.43 -1.97
C MET A 47 -7.18 14.78 -2.38
N HIS A 48 -6.48 15.53 -3.24
CA HIS A 48 -6.96 16.80 -3.77
C HIS A 48 -8.27 16.64 -4.55
N GLU A 49 -8.37 15.63 -5.43
CA GLU A 49 -9.60 15.32 -6.17
C GLU A 49 -10.78 14.98 -5.25
N LEU A 50 -10.51 14.37 -4.09
CA LEU A 50 -11.51 13.98 -3.11
C LEU A 50 -11.77 15.05 -2.03
N GLY A 51 -11.07 16.19 -2.06
CA GLY A 51 -11.22 17.26 -1.07
C GLY A 51 -10.58 16.97 0.30
N VAL A 52 -9.68 15.98 0.37
CA VAL A 52 -9.02 15.56 1.61
C VAL A 52 -7.84 16.48 1.92
N PRO A 53 -7.72 17.01 3.16
CA PRO A 53 -6.61 17.87 3.55
C PRO A 53 -5.22 17.20 3.45
N ASP A 54 -4.21 17.96 3.02
CA ASP A 54 -2.83 17.49 2.83
C ASP A 54 -2.14 16.97 4.10
N ASP A 55 -2.61 17.36 5.28
CA ASP A 55 -2.10 16.88 6.58
C ASP A 55 -2.50 15.42 6.88
N ARG A 56 -3.42 14.84 6.10
CA ARG A 56 -3.82 13.42 6.14
C ARG A 56 -2.98 12.51 5.26
N PHE A 57 -1.91 13.04 4.65
CA PHE A 57 -1.11 12.30 3.70
C PHE A 57 -0.48 11.03 4.30
N ASP A 58 0.10 11.12 5.50
CA ASP A 58 0.77 9.98 6.14
C ASP A 58 -0.21 8.85 6.47
N GLU A 59 -1.42 9.19 6.94
CA GLU A 59 -2.49 8.20 7.17
C GLU A 59 -2.99 7.58 5.87
N THR A 60 -3.12 8.38 4.80
CA THR A 60 -3.56 7.90 3.49
C THR A 60 -2.53 6.96 2.87
N LEU A 61 -1.25 7.32 2.95
CA LEU A 61 -0.14 6.47 2.53
C LEU A 61 -0.05 5.19 3.37
N PHE A 62 -0.35 5.27 4.67
CA PHE A 62 -0.46 4.09 5.52
C PHE A 62 -1.58 3.14 5.06
N LEU A 63 -2.76 3.66 4.76
CA LEU A 63 -3.88 2.85 4.25
C LEU A 63 -3.54 2.20 2.91
N TYR A 64 -2.89 2.94 2.01
CA TYR A 64 -2.37 2.40 0.76
C TYR A 64 -1.39 1.24 1.02
N ASN A 65 -0.39 1.44 1.88
CA ASN A 65 0.60 0.42 2.20
C ASN A 65 -0.03 -0.81 2.88
N ALA A 66 -1.07 -0.63 3.68
CA ALA A 66 -1.74 -1.73 4.39
C ALA A 66 -2.64 -2.55 3.45
N LEU A 67 -3.47 -1.88 2.64
CA LEU A 67 -4.45 -2.55 1.77
C LEU A 67 -3.79 -3.21 0.55
N PHE A 68 -2.74 -2.60 0.01
CA PHE A 68 -2.03 -3.10 -1.17
C PHE A 68 -0.71 -3.79 -0.83
N ASP A 69 -0.55 -4.27 0.41
CA ASP A 69 0.56 -5.17 0.73
C ASP A 69 0.45 -6.43 -0.14
N PRO A 70 1.53 -6.88 -0.81
CA PRO A 70 1.49 -8.04 -1.68
C PRO A 70 0.91 -9.30 -1.02
N ARG A 71 1.07 -9.47 0.29
CA ARG A 71 0.54 -10.62 1.04
C ARG A 71 -0.97 -10.61 1.07
N GLU A 72 -1.56 -9.46 1.37
CA GLU A 72 -3.02 -9.31 1.46
C GLU A 72 -3.66 -9.45 0.08
N VAL A 73 -2.99 -8.92 -0.97
CA VAL A 73 -3.43 -9.10 -2.36
C VAL A 73 -3.38 -10.58 -2.77
N LEU A 74 -2.29 -11.28 -2.46
CA LEU A 74 -2.14 -12.70 -2.77
C LEU A 74 -3.12 -13.56 -1.96
N ASP A 75 -3.35 -13.26 -0.69
CA ASP A 75 -4.31 -13.97 0.16
C ASP A 75 -5.75 -13.85 -0.39
N LEU A 76 -6.15 -12.67 -0.86
CA LEU A 76 -7.44 -12.48 -1.53
C LEU A 76 -7.56 -13.30 -2.81
N ILE A 77 -6.50 -13.40 -3.61
CA ILE A 77 -6.48 -14.23 -4.82
C ILE A 77 -6.58 -15.72 -4.43
N ASP A 78 -5.84 -16.14 -3.42
CA ASP A 78 -5.84 -17.51 -2.90
C ASP A 78 -7.20 -17.91 -2.29
N SER A 79 -7.99 -16.93 -1.85
CA SER A 79 -9.39 -17.14 -1.42
C SER A 79 -10.35 -17.48 -2.58
N GLY A 80 -9.89 -17.39 -3.83
CA GLY A 80 -10.64 -17.72 -5.03
C GLY A 80 -11.11 -16.51 -5.85
N LEU A 81 -10.68 -15.30 -5.51
CA LEU A 81 -10.92 -14.12 -6.35
C LEU A 81 -9.94 -14.09 -7.53
N SER A 82 -10.38 -13.58 -8.68
CA SER A 82 -9.44 -13.17 -9.71
C SER A 82 -8.60 -11.98 -9.23
N GLN A 83 -7.42 -11.80 -9.82
CA GLN A 83 -6.57 -10.64 -9.54
C GLN A 83 -7.30 -9.31 -9.78
N GLU A 84 -8.14 -9.23 -10.82
CA GLU A 84 -8.94 -8.04 -11.11
C GLU A 84 -9.97 -7.76 -10.01
N GLU A 85 -10.67 -8.80 -9.52
CA GLU A 85 -11.64 -8.67 -8.44
C GLU A 85 -10.98 -8.24 -7.12
N ALA A 86 -9.85 -8.86 -6.77
CA ALA A 86 -9.09 -8.52 -5.58
C ALA A 86 -8.65 -7.04 -5.60
N LEU A 87 -8.04 -6.60 -6.71
CA LEU A 87 -7.61 -5.21 -6.87
C LEU A 87 -8.77 -4.23 -6.87
N ARG A 88 -9.90 -4.59 -7.50
CA ARG A 88 -11.11 -3.76 -7.49
C ARG A 88 -11.65 -3.60 -6.06
N HIS A 89 -11.80 -4.68 -5.30
CA HIS A 89 -12.30 -4.62 -3.93
C HIS A 89 -11.38 -3.78 -3.02
N LEU A 90 -10.06 -3.95 -3.12
CA LEU A 90 -9.10 -3.16 -2.35
C LEU A 90 -9.12 -1.68 -2.74
N THR A 91 -9.27 -1.39 -4.04
CA THR A 91 -9.42 -0.02 -4.54
C THR A 91 -10.70 0.61 -4.00
N ASP A 92 -11.84 -0.06 -4.10
CA ASP A 92 -13.12 0.44 -3.57
C ASP A 92 -13.04 0.68 -2.06
N ALA A 93 -12.41 -0.24 -1.31
CA ALA A 93 -12.18 -0.08 0.13
C ALA A 93 -11.29 1.13 0.44
N PHE A 94 -10.20 1.32 -0.31
CA PHE A 94 -9.29 2.45 -0.15
C PHE A 94 -9.98 3.78 -0.44
N TYR A 95 -10.71 3.89 -1.56
CA TYR A 95 -11.49 5.08 -1.88
C TYR A 95 -12.57 5.36 -0.85
N GLY A 96 -13.27 4.32 -0.37
CA GLY A 96 -14.27 4.44 0.69
C GLY A 96 -13.66 4.98 1.99
N ALA A 97 -12.51 4.46 2.40
CA ALA A 97 -11.79 4.91 3.59
C ALA A 97 -11.35 6.38 3.45
N ILE A 98 -10.75 6.76 2.33
CA ILE A 98 -10.31 8.14 2.10
C ILE A 98 -11.48 9.12 2.14
N ARG A 99 -12.59 8.80 1.47
CA ARG A 99 -13.78 9.66 1.41
C ARG A 99 -14.43 9.88 2.77
N ALA A 100 -14.31 8.94 3.70
CA ALA A 100 -14.83 9.11 5.06
C ALA A 100 -14.08 10.21 5.86
N HIS A 101 -12.91 10.65 5.36
CA HIS A 101 -12.05 11.66 5.97
C HIS A 101 -12.00 12.97 5.18
N ALA A 102 -12.75 13.09 4.08
CA ALA A 102 -12.97 14.33 3.33
C ALA A 102 -14.01 15.22 4.04
#